data_AF-A0A2H0G4E3-F1
#
_entry.id   AF-A0A2H0G4E3-F1
#
_cell.length_a   1.000
_cell.length_b   1.000
_cell.length_c   1.000
_cell.angle_alpha   90.00
_cell.angle_beta   90.00
_cell.angle_gamma   90.00
#
_symmetry.space_group_name_H-M   'P 1'
#
loop_
_entity.id
_entity.type
_entity.pdbx_description
1 polymer ?
#
loop_
_entity_poly.entity_id
_entity_poly.type
_entity_poly.pdbx_seq_one_letter_code
_entity_poly.pdbx_strand_id
1 'polypeptide(L)'
;MPQLLNVCRAARLVGVTRVALQKKIKDGNLASFDGMVVAEDLLRVYPDVQFEDNTAFERVAQIKEKAFGKRVFERSLPDKEVLAARLTGLGKELAETQVALNQYRAIADGLEKQLKAWDGGGEEVQAAAASLRMWIHQELAARDTRAGLPSLTLRDSFLRVMAAHVKIWPSGHEFFVEGADTLLEAALRAGLALNYGCSNGNCGQCKARVVEGQVMKVRPHDYVLSEAEKSSGYALMCSNTAVTDVVIEAGEAQFASDIPLQYITAHVKSIDQAGDDMLILNLQTPRNNRLRFLSGQNAILQFGHALSAEFPVASCPCDDCNLQFHIRNLPGNPFSDYVATKLTSGEAVMVEGPKGGFVLHEDSTRPLIFIAFGAGFAPVKSLMEHAMALDVAESVHLYWVASHEVNLYLPNWPRAWADALDNFQYTPLVAGTDLETAAGRQESLVGGLLQHIADDYPALGGFDVYVAGPELLLDAARKWLLGRGLPDAQLILGVVR
;
A
#
# COMPACT_ATOMS: atom_id res chain seq x y z
N MET A 1 5.59 28.29 -13.82
CA MET A 1 4.32 27.78 -13.26
C MET A 1 4.67 27.03 -11.98
N PRO A 2 3.83 27.06 -10.93
CA PRO A 2 4.06 26.24 -9.76
C PRO A 2 4.08 24.76 -10.21
N GLN A 3 5.15 24.04 -9.90
CA GLN A 3 5.22 22.61 -10.16
C GLN A 3 4.25 21.91 -9.22
N LEU A 4 3.22 21.31 -9.79
CA LEU A 4 2.25 20.51 -9.06
C LEU A 4 2.77 19.08 -8.95
N LEU A 5 2.69 18.53 -7.75
CA LEU A 5 3.10 17.18 -7.42
C LEU A 5 1.89 16.45 -6.86
N ASN A 6 1.62 15.23 -7.31
CA ASN A 6 0.62 14.40 -6.63
C ASN A 6 1.06 14.10 -5.19
N VAL A 7 0.11 13.90 -4.28
CA VAL A 7 0.37 13.70 -2.84
C VAL A 7 1.35 12.54 -2.60
N CYS A 8 1.21 11.43 -3.33
CA CYS A 8 2.08 10.26 -3.16
C CYS A 8 3.54 10.58 -3.51
N ARG A 9 3.78 11.32 -4.61
CA ARG A 9 5.12 11.74 -5.05
C ARG A 9 5.69 12.81 -4.12
N ALA A 10 4.86 13.76 -3.69
CA ALA A 10 5.24 14.76 -2.70
C ALA A 10 5.72 14.13 -1.39
N ALA A 11 5.00 13.13 -0.87
CA ALA A 11 5.36 12.41 0.35
C ALA A 11 6.73 11.70 0.20
N ARG A 12 6.96 11.02 -0.93
CA ARG A 12 8.25 10.38 -1.23
C ARG A 12 9.41 11.38 -1.34
N LEU A 13 9.16 12.57 -1.92
CA LEU A 13 10.20 13.60 -2.09
C LEU A 13 10.66 14.19 -0.76
N VAL A 14 9.76 14.37 0.20
CA VAL A 14 10.08 14.92 1.53
C VAL A 14 10.38 13.84 2.58
N GLY A 15 10.29 12.56 2.21
CA GLY A 15 10.65 11.44 3.08
C GLY A 15 9.64 11.14 4.19
N VAL A 16 8.35 11.42 3.97
CA VAL A 16 7.27 11.14 4.95
C VAL A 16 6.25 10.17 4.37
N THR A 17 5.39 9.61 5.23
CA THR A 17 4.27 8.76 4.80
C THR A 17 3.20 9.57 4.07
N ARG A 18 2.43 8.90 3.21
CA ARG A 18 1.33 9.54 2.48
C ARG A 18 0.30 10.10 3.45
N VAL A 19 -0.01 9.34 4.51
CA VAL A 19 -0.99 9.72 5.55
C VAL A 19 -0.53 10.95 6.33
N ALA A 20 0.76 11.04 6.69
CA ALA A 20 1.28 12.22 7.38
C ALA A 20 1.13 13.49 6.53
N LEU A 21 1.38 13.38 5.22
CA LEU A 21 1.19 14.52 4.30
C LEU A 21 -0.30 14.86 4.13
N GLN A 22 -1.17 13.86 3.99
CA GLN A 22 -2.62 14.07 3.92
C GLN A 22 -3.20 14.71 5.18
N LYS A 23 -2.67 14.36 6.35
CA LYS A 23 -3.04 14.99 7.62
C LYS A 23 -2.68 16.47 7.62
N LYS A 24 -1.48 16.85 7.17
CA LYS A 24 -1.10 18.27 7.00
C LYS A 24 -2.05 19.02 6.06
N ILE A 25 -2.52 18.36 5.00
CA ILE A 25 -3.52 18.93 4.09
C ILE A 25 -4.86 19.14 4.81
N LYS A 26 -5.35 18.10 5.50
CA LYS A 26 -6.62 18.12 6.23
C LYS A 26 -6.64 19.17 7.36
N ASP A 27 -5.51 19.33 8.04
CA ASP A 27 -5.33 20.32 9.11
C ASP A 27 -5.16 21.75 8.58
N GLY A 28 -5.17 21.95 7.26
CA GLY A 28 -5.04 23.27 6.61
C GLY A 28 -3.62 23.82 6.54
N ASN A 29 -2.61 23.02 6.91
CA ASN A 29 -1.20 23.44 6.90
C ASN A 29 -0.59 23.42 5.49
N LEU A 30 -1.13 22.59 4.59
CA LEU A 30 -0.69 22.44 3.20
C LEU A 30 -1.91 22.53 2.27
N ALA A 31 -1.89 23.47 1.33
CA ALA A 31 -2.95 23.57 0.33
C ALA A 31 -2.82 22.44 -0.71
N SER A 32 -3.95 21.82 -1.08
CA SER A 32 -4.02 20.85 -2.17
C SER A 32 -5.17 21.15 -3.12
N PHE A 33 -4.99 20.87 -4.40
CA PHE A 33 -6.02 20.94 -5.42
C PHE A 33 -6.03 19.64 -6.22
N ASP A 34 -7.18 18.95 -6.24
CA ASP A 34 -7.37 17.67 -6.96
C ASP A 34 -6.28 16.61 -6.68
N GLY A 35 -5.92 16.43 -5.40
CA GLY A 35 -4.88 15.48 -5.02
C GLY A 35 -3.45 15.90 -5.40
N MET A 36 -3.25 17.17 -5.78
CA MET A 36 -1.94 17.74 -6.06
C MET A 36 -1.58 18.87 -5.09
N VAL A 37 -0.28 19.02 -4.80
CA VAL A 37 0.30 20.03 -3.93
C VAL A 37 1.40 20.79 -4.65
N VAL A 38 1.61 22.06 -4.28
CA VAL A 38 2.67 22.89 -4.88
C VAL A 38 4.01 22.56 -4.21
N ALA A 39 5.05 22.29 -5.01
CA ALA A 39 6.38 21.94 -4.51
C ALA A 39 6.98 22.99 -3.56
N GLU A 40 6.68 24.28 -3.77
CA GLU A 40 7.14 25.38 -2.92
C GLU A 40 6.53 25.32 -1.51
N ASP A 41 5.29 24.90 -1.38
CA ASP A 41 4.64 24.75 -0.08
C ASP A 41 5.18 23.56 0.71
N LEU A 42 5.70 22.52 0.04
CA LEU A 42 6.34 21.38 0.70
C LEU A 42 7.58 21.79 1.48
N LEU A 43 8.43 22.63 0.87
CA LEU A 43 9.63 23.17 1.54
C LEU A 43 9.29 24.07 2.73
N ARG A 44 8.13 24.74 2.68
CA ARG A 44 7.63 25.56 3.79
C ARG A 44 7.16 24.71 4.97
N VAL A 45 6.48 23.59 4.69
CA VAL A 45 5.93 22.70 5.72
C VAL A 45 6.99 21.73 6.27
N TYR A 46 7.98 21.37 5.47
CA TYR A 46 9.07 20.47 5.82
C TYR A 46 10.45 21.13 5.56
N PRO A 47 10.84 22.13 6.37
CA PRO A 47 12.08 22.90 6.15
C PRO A 47 13.35 22.10 6.47
N ASP A 48 13.26 21.08 7.33
CA ASP A 48 14.39 20.29 7.83
C ASP A 48 14.75 19.09 6.93
N VAL A 49 14.10 18.93 5.77
CA VAL A 49 14.41 17.82 4.85
C VAL A 49 15.85 17.99 4.36
N GLN A 50 16.74 17.14 4.87
CA GLN A 50 18.12 17.10 4.42
C GLN A 50 18.21 16.33 3.10
N PHE A 51 18.18 17.06 1.99
CA PHE A 51 18.27 16.51 0.64
C PHE A 51 19.67 15.98 0.27
N GLU A 52 20.59 15.85 1.22
CA GLU A 52 21.96 15.38 0.99
C GLU A 52 22.30 14.09 1.76
N ASP A 53 21.52 13.71 2.78
CA ASP A 53 21.90 12.62 3.70
C ASP A 53 21.01 11.37 3.52
N ASN A 54 21.38 10.51 2.57
CA ASN A 54 20.69 9.25 2.27
C ASN A 54 20.89 8.14 3.32
N THR A 55 21.73 8.35 4.34
CA THR A 55 22.18 7.29 5.25
C THR A 55 21.10 6.80 6.21
N ALA A 56 20.19 7.69 6.65
CA ALA A 56 19.09 7.33 7.53
C ALA A 56 17.96 6.60 6.79
N PHE A 57 17.61 7.07 5.58
CA PHE A 57 16.62 6.43 4.73
C PHE A 57 17.09 5.06 4.24
N GLU A 58 18.36 4.92 3.89
CA GLU A 58 18.96 3.62 3.54
C GLU A 58 19.01 2.67 4.73
N ARG A 59 19.22 3.16 5.97
CA ARG A 59 19.14 2.33 7.17
C ARG A 59 17.72 1.84 7.46
N VAL A 60 16.73 2.72 7.42
CA VAL A 60 15.32 2.35 7.64
C VAL A 60 14.82 1.46 6.50
N ALA A 61 15.20 1.74 5.25
CA ALA A 61 14.92 0.88 4.11
C ALA A 61 15.63 -0.48 4.23
N GLN A 62 16.89 -0.54 4.68
CA GLN A 62 17.61 -1.81 4.93
C GLN A 62 17.04 -2.59 6.12
N ILE A 63 16.53 -1.91 7.14
CA ILE A 63 15.84 -2.54 8.26
C ILE A 63 14.49 -3.09 7.80
N LYS A 64 13.72 -2.32 7.01
CA LYS A 64 12.51 -2.80 6.32
C LYS A 64 12.81 -3.96 5.36
N GLU A 65 13.91 -3.92 4.62
CA GLU A 65 14.38 -4.96 3.69
C GLU A 65 14.88 -6.23 4.40
N LYS A 66 15.30 -6.11 5.67
CA LYS A 66 15.69 -7.24 6.52
C LYS A 66 14.53 -7.79 7.37
N ALA A 67 13.55 -6.95 7.72
CA ALA A 67 12.37 -7.31 8.49
C ALA A 67 11.24 -7.87 7.61
N PHE A 68 11.06 -7.32 6.41
CA PHE A 68 10.27 -7.92 5.34
C PHE A 68 11.16 -8.91 4.59
N GLY A 69 10.69 -10.13 4.36
CA GLY A 69 11.48 -11.18 3.71
C GLY A 69 12.21 -10.69 2.45
N LYS A 70 13.44 -11.19 2.28
CA LYS A 70 14.54 -10.82 1.35
C LYS A 70 14.23 -10.74 -0.16
N ARG A 71 12.99 -10.48 -0.60
CA ARG A 71 12.57 -10.45 -2.02
C ARG A 71 11.78 -9.21 -2.44
N VAL A 72 11.56 -8.23 -1.57
CA VAL A 72 10.54 -7.20 -1.82
C VAL A 72 11.08 -5.87 -2.38
N PHE A 73 12.39 -5.58 -2.32
CA PHE A 73 12.95 -4.35 -2.92
C PHE A 73 14.38 -4.52 -3.42
N GLU A 74 14.60 -5.37 -4.43
CA GLU A 74 15.73 -5.10 -5.33
C GLU A 74 15.32 -3.89 -6.19
N ARG A 75 16.05 -2.77 -6.06
CA ARG A 75 16.01 -1.66 -7.04
C ARG A 75 16.53 -2.17 -8.39
N SER A 76 15.78 -3.06 -9.02
CA SER A 76 16.02 -3.45 -10.40
C SER A 76 15.83 -2.21 -11.26
N LEU A 77 16.76 -1.96 -12.17
CA LEU A 77 16.56 -0.93 -13.18
C LEU A 77 15.38 -1.34 -14.06
N PRO A 78 14.57 -0.37 -14.54
CA PRO A 78 13.59 -0.66 -15.57
C PRO A 78 14.24 -1.33 -16.78
N ASP A 79 13.45 -2.08 -17.55
CA ASP A 79 13.92 -2.62 -18.82
C ASP A 79 14.55 -1.49 -19.67
N LYS A 80 15.63 -1.81 -20.38
CA LYS A 80 16.40 -0.83 -21.17
C LYS A 80 15.52 -0.03 -22.15
N GLU A 81 14.49 -0.65 -22.71
CA GLU A 81 13.58 -0.02 -23.66
C GLU A 81 12.62 0.94 -22.93
N VAL A 82 12.15 0.54 -21.75
CA VAL A 82 11.33 1.38 -20.86
C VAL A 82 12.13 2.58 -20.36
N LEU A 83 13.39 2.36 -19.95
CA LEU A 83 14.30 3.41 -19.51
C LEU A 83 14.57 4.42 -20.63
N ALA A 84 14.87 3.94 -21.84
CA ALA A 84 15.07 4.79 -23.00
C ALA A 84 13.81 5.58 -23.36
N ALA A 85 12.62 4.95 -23.28
CA ALA A 85 11.34 5.61 -23.52
C ALA A 85 11.04 6.71 -22.48
N ARG A 86 11.27 6.43 -21.19
CA ARG A 86 11.14 7.41 -20.10
C ARG A 86 12.07 8.61 -20.28
N LEU A 87 13.35 8.36 -20.57
CA LEU A 87 14.34 9.41 -20.82
C LEU A 87 13.97 10.27 -22.04
N THR A 88 13.47 9.63 -23.10
CA THR A 88 13.02 10.33 -24.31
C THR A 88 11.79 11.20 -24.02
N GLY A 89 10.83 10.69 -23.22
CA GLY A 89 9.67 11.44 -22.76
C GLY A 89 10.06 12.70 -21.98
N LEU A 90 10.96 12.57 -21.01
CA LEU A 90 11.49 13.72 -20.26
C LEU A 90 12.26 14.70 -21.14
N GLY A 91 13.06 14.20 -22.09
CA GLY A 91 13.77 15.05 -23.05
C GLY A 91 12.80 15.87 -23.91
N LYS A 92 11.67 15.29 -24.32
CA LYS A 92 10.64 15.98 -25.09
C LYS A 92 9.94 17.05 -24.26
N GLU A 93 9.56 16.74 -23.02
CA GLU A 93 8.93 17.70 -22.10
C GLU A 93 9.86 18.88 -21.78
N LEU A 94 11.16 18.60 -21.59
CA LEU A 94 12.18 19.64 -21.42
C LEU A 94 12.28 20.52 -22.66
N ALA A 95 12.30 19.93 -23.86
CA ALA A 95 12.36 20.69 -25.11
C ALA A 95 11.12 21.59 -25.29
N GLU A 96 9.91 21.06 -25.04
CA GLU A 96 8.66 21.83 -25.11
C GLU A 96 8.66 22.99 -24.11
N THR A 97 9.09 22.73 -22.87
CA THR A 97 9.21 23.75 -21.82
C THR A 97 10.21 24.85 -22.22
N GLN A 98 11.34 24.47 -22.82
CA GLN A 98 12.36 25.41 -23.26
C GLN A 98 11.88 26.26 -24.44
N VAL A 99 11.13 25.68 -25.37
CA VAL A 99 10.45 26.42 -26.45
C VAL A 99 9.47 27.43 -25.88
N ALA A 100 8.61 27.02 -24.94
CA ALA A 100 7.65 27.91 -24.29
C ALA A 100 8.35 29.04 -23.53
N LEU A 101 9.42 28.74 -22.78
CA LEU A 101 10.21 29.75 -22.07
C LEU A 101 10.84 30.77 -23.04
N ASN A 102 11.37 30.30 -24.16
CA ASN A 102 11.93 31.17 -25.19
C ASN A 102 10.85 32.06 -25.81
N GLN A 103 9.63 31.56 -26.01
CA GLN A 103 8.49 32.37 -26.47
C GLN A 103 8.12 33.44 -25.43
N TYR A 104 8.04 33.09 -24.14
CA TYR A 104 7.77 34.07 -23.09
C TYR A 104 8.85 35.15 -23.00
N ARG A 105 10.13 34.78 -23.12
CA ARG A 105 11.24 35.75 -23.20
C ARG A 105 11.10 36.66 -24.42
N ALA A 106 10.79 36.10 -25.59
CA ALA A 106 10.57 36.91 -26.80
C ALA A 106 9.40 37.89 -26.66
N ILE A 107 8.31 37.49 -25.99
CA ILE A 107 7.18 38.37 -25.68
C ILE A 107 7.62 39.48 -24.72
N ALA A 108 8.35 39.14 -23.66
CA ALA A 108 8.86 40.13 -22.69
C ALA A 108 9.81 41.14 -23.36
N ASP A 109 10.75 40.67 -24.18
CA ASP A 109 11.66 41.51 -24.97
C ASP A 109 10.89 42.40 -25.96
N GLY A 110 9.85 41.85 -26.59
CA GLY A 110 8.95 42.58 -27.48
C GLY A 110 8.19 43.70 -26.76
N LEU A 111 7.69 43.40 -25.56
CA LEU A 111 7.02 44.36 -24.68
C LEU A 111 7.96 45.49 -24.26
N GLU A 112 9.20 45.15 -23.88
CA GLU A 112 10.20 46.16 -23.53
C GLU A 112 10.54 47.07 -24.73
N LYS A 113 10.62 46.52 -25.94
CA LYS A 113 10.82 47.30 -27.17
C LYS A 113 9.65 48.23 -27.47
N GLN A 114 8.41 47.78 -27.29
CA GLN A 114 7.22 48.62 -27.46
C GLN A 114 7.19 49.76 -26.43
N LEU A 115 7.50 49.46 -25.17
CA LEU A 115 7.58 50.47 -24.11
C LEU A 115 8.69 51.52 -24.39
N LYS A 116 9.84 51.10 -24.92
CA LYS A 116 10.91 52.02 -25.38
C LYS A 116 10.45 52.93 -26.53
N ALA A 117 9.58 52.46 -27.42
CA ALA A 117 9.08 53.28 -28.51
C ALA A 117 8.18 54.44 -28.03
N TRP A 118 7.67 54.37 -26.79
CA TRP A 118 6.86 55.42 -26.18
C TRP A 118 7.71 56.53 -25.51
N ASP A 119 9.03 56.39 -25.53
CA ASP A 119 9.97 57.41 -25.03
C ASP A 119 9.90 58.73 -25.85
N GLY A 120 9.18 58.77 -26.97
CA GLY A 120 8.91 60.00 -27.74
C GLY A 120 7.59 60.72 -27.40
N GLY A 121 6.80 60.20 -26.46
CA GLY A 121 5.51 60.77 -26.05
C GLY A 121 5.63 61.95 -25.07
N GLY A 122 4.48 62.43 -24.58
CA GLY A 122 4.45 63.45 -23.51
C GLY A 122 5.06 62.94 -22.20
N GLU A 123 5.45 63.86 -21.32
CA GLU A 123 6.20 63.60 -20.07
C GLU A 123 5.52 62.55 -19.15
N GLU A 124 4.19 62.57 -19.06
CA GLU A 124 3.41 61.56 -18.31
C GLU A 124 3.50 60.15 -18.92
N VAL A 125 3.53 60.04 -20.25
CA VAL A 125 3.60 58.75 -20.97
C VAL A 125 5.00 58.14 -20.81
N GLN A 126 6.04 58.97 -20.83
CA GLN A 126 7.41 58.54 -20.57
C GLN A 126 7.59 58.03 -19.15
N ALA A 127 7.07 58.75 -18.15
CA ALA A 127 7.15 58.35 -16.74
C ALA A 127 6.42 57.02 -16.49
N ALA A 128 5.24 56.83 -17.07
CA ALA A 128 4.47 55.58 -16.98
C ALA A 128 5.21 54.41 -17.64
N ALA A 129 5.77 54.59 -18.84
CA ALA A 129 6.51 53.56 -19.55
C ALA A 129 7.81 53.14 -18.82
N ALA A 130 8.52 54.10 -18.23
CA ALA A 130 9.71 53.84 -17.43
C ALA A 130 9.39 53.06 -16.14
N SER A 131 8.31 53.43 -15.44
CA SER A 131 7.83 52.72 -14.26
C SER A 131 7.46 51.26 -14.58
N LEU A 132 6.73 51.03 -15.68
CA LEU A 132 6.33 49.69 -16.11
C LEU A 132 7.54 48.82 -16.47
N ARG A 133 8.53 49.37 -17.18
CA ARG A 133 9.79 48.67 -17.50
C ARG A 133 10.56 48.26 -16.25
N MET A 134 10.66 49.18 -15.28
CA MET A 134 11.37 48.91 -14.03
C MET A 134 10.68 47.79 -13.23
N TRP A 135 9.35 47.80 -13.18
CA TRP A 135 8.58 46.72 -12.57
C TRP A 135 8.79 45.37 -13.26
N ILE A 136 8.73 45.32 -14.60
CA ILE A 136 8.98 44.09 -15.38
C ILE A 136 10.38 43.52 -15.09
N HIS A 137 11.41 44.36 -15.09
CA HIS A 137 12.78 43.94 -14.78
C HIS A 137 12.92 43.42 -13.35
N GLN A 138 12.28 44.07 -12.37
CA GLN A 138 12.27 43.60 -10.97
C GLN A 138 11.59 42.25 -10.82
N GLU A 139 10.43 42.04 -11.46
CA GLU A 139 9.69 40.77 -11.40
C GLU A 139 10.43 39.61 -12.09
N LEU A 140 11.11 39.89 -13.20
CA LEU A 140 11.95 38.89 -13.88
C LEU A 140 13.19 38.53 -13.04
N ALA A 141 13.82 39.51 -12.39
CA ALA A 141 15.02 39.31 -11.55
C ALA A 141 14.72 38.64 -10.20
N ALA A 142 13.56 38.90 -9.59
CA ALA A 142 13.18 38.35 -8.29
C ALA A 142 12.98 36.82 -8.27
N ARG A 143 12.95 36.17 -9.44
CA ARG A 143 12.73 34.72 -9.57
C ARG A 143 14.01 33.88 -9.63
N ASP A 144 15.17 34.49 -9.83
CA ASP A 144 16.45 33.76 -9.98
C ASP A 144 17.07 33.31 -8.63
N THR A 145 16.53 33.77 -7.49
CA THR A 145 17.13 33.55 -6.16
C THR A 145 16.57 32.37 -5.36
N ARG A 146 15.65 31.56 -5.90
CA ARG A 146 15.08 30.40 -5.16
C ARG A 146 15.95 29.15 -5.30
N ALA A 147 17.08 29.13 -4.61
CA ALA A 147 18.09 28.06 -4.65
C ALA A 147 17.62 26.67 -4.15
N GLY A 148 16.40 26.51 -3.62
CA GLY A 148 15.86 25.22 -3.14
C GLY A 148 15.00 24.43 -4.14
N LEU A 149 14.44 25.08 -5.17
CA LEU A 149 13.66 24.40 -6.23
C LEU A 149 14.47 23.50 -7.17
N PRO A 150 15.74 23.79 -7.52
CA PRO A 150 16.54 22.94 -8.41
C PRO A 150 16.77 21.51 -7.90
N SER A 151 16.91 21.32 -6.58
CA SER A 151 17.14 19.98 -6.00
C SER A 151 15.88 19.11 -6.03
N LEU A 152 14.71 19.69 -5.74
CA LEU A 152 13.41 19.02 -5.83
C LEU A 152 13.06 18.66 -7.28
N THR A 153 13.29 19.57 -8.24
CA THR A 153 13.05 19.30 -9.67
C THR A 153 13.97 18.21 -10.21
N LEU A 154 15.25 18.19 -9.83
CA LEU A 154 16.18 17.13 -10.21
C LEU A 154 15.79 15.78 -9.61
N ARG A 155 15.42 15.75 -8.32
CA ARG A 155 14.93 14.52 -7.65
C ARG A 155 13.61 14.03 -8.25
N ASP A 156 12.67 14.91 -8.54
CA ASP A 156 11.41 14.58 -9.22
C ASP A 156 11.67 13.97 -10.61
N SER A 157 12.53 14.60 -11.40
CA SER A 157 12.93 14.10 -12.72
C SER A 157 13.56 12.71 -12.62
N PHE A 158 14.46 12.51 -11.65
CA PHE A 158 15.05 11.19 -11.39
C PHE A 158 14.00 10.15 -10.97
N LEU A 159 13.07 10.51 -10.08
CA LEU A 159 11.98 9.63 -9.69
C LEU A 159 11.09 9.26 -10.87
N ARG A 160 10.79 10.18 -11.80
CA ARG A 160 10.01 9.88 -13.02
C ARG A 160 10.73 8.91 -13.98
N VAL A 161 12.07 8.90 -13.98
CA VAL A 161 12.85 7.89 -14.71
C VAL A 161 12.74 6.53 -14.03
N MET A 162 12.86 6.49 -12.71
CA MET A 162 12.94 5.23 -11.95
C MET A 162 11.58 4.60 -11.67
N ALA A 163 10.54 5.42 -11.52
CA ALA A 163 9.19 5.02 -11.13
C ALA A 163 8.14 5.83 -11.87
N ALA A 164 7.18 5.14 -12.48
CA ALA A 164 5.98 5.76 -13.05
C ALA A 164 4.87 5.77 -12.01
N HIS A 165 4.12 6.87 -11.91
CA HIS A 165 2.93 6.96 -11.07
C HIS A 165 1.72 6.43 -11.85
N VAL A 166 0.88 5.64 -11.19
CA VAL A 166 -0.34 5.10 -11.77
C VAL A 166 -1.53 5.41 -10.88
N LYS A 167 -2.59 5.94 -11.47
CA LYS A 167 -3.89 6.19 -10.82
C LYS A 167 -4.95 5.26 -11.39
N ILE A 168 -5.73 4.62 -10.52
CA ILE A 168 -6.86 3.77 -10.90
C ILE A 168 -8.13 4.62 -10.91
N TRP A 169 -8.94 4.46 -11.95
CA TRP A 169 -10.28 5.01 -12.06
C TRP A 169 -11.30 3.86 -12.11
N PRO A 170 -12.44 3.96 -11.37
CA PRO A 170 -12.92 5.10 -10.60
C PRO A 170 -12.47 5.16 -9.13
N SER A 171 -11.75 4.15 -8.61
CA SER A 171 -11.42 4.08 -7.17
C SER A 171 -10.58 5.26 -6.68
N GLY A 172 -9.75 5.84 -7.54
CA GLY A 172 -8.85 6.94 -7.18
C GLY A 172 -7.59 6.48 -6.44
N HIS A 173 -7.42 5.17 -6.23
CA HIS A 173 -6.20 4.60 -5.65
C HIS A 173 -5.00 4.80 -6.56
N GLU A 174 -3.83 4.95 -5.94
CA GLU A 174 -2.59 5.32 -6.60
C GLU A 174 -1.46 4.41 -6.17
N PHE A 175 -0.56 4.08 -7.10
CA PHE A 175 0.62 3.28 -6.83
C PHE A 175 1.78 3.68 -7.76
N PHE A 176 2.98 3.14 -7.48
CA PHE A 176 4.16 3.35 -8.32
C PHE A 176 4.59 2.04 -8.98
N VAL A 177 4.95 2.13 -10.26
CA VAL A 177 5.58 1.05 -11.01
C VAL A 177 7.08 1.29 -11.04
N GLU A 178 7.81 0.45 -10.33
CA GLU A 178 9.26 0.54 -10.15
C GLU A 178 9.98 -0.58 -10.89
N GLY A 179 11.19 -0.30 -11.36
CA GLY A 179 12.05 -1.31 -11.98
C GLY A 179 11.37 -2.04 -13.13
N ALA A 180 11.47 -3.36 -13.13
CA ALA A 180 10.92 -4.24 -14.18
C ALA A 180 9.48 -4.73 -13.92
N ASP A 181 8.78 -4.16 -12.92
CA ASP A 181 7.44 -4.60 -12.57
C ASP A 181 6.44 -4.32 -13.68
N THR A 182 5.49 -5.24 -13.82
CA THR A 182 4.26 -4.99 -14.59
C THR A 182 3.28 -4.15 -13.77
N LEU A 183 2.29 -3.56 -14.44
CA LEU A 183 1.22 -2.81 -13.77
C LEU A 183 0.52 -3.65 -12.69
N LEU A 184 0.27 -4.92 -12.98
CA LEU A 184 -0.38 -5.83 -12.02
C LEU A 184 0.52 -6.10 -10.81
N GLU A 185 1.79 -6.43 -11.00
CA GLU A 185 2.71 -6.72 -9.89
C GLU A 185 2.91 -5.50 -8.99
N ALA A 186 3.08 -4.33 -9.60
CA ALA A 186 3.20 -3.08 -8.86
C ALA A 186 1.93 -2.75 -8.05
N ALA A 187 0.76 -2.98 -8.63
CA ALA A 187 -0.52 -2.76 -7.94
C ALA A 187 -0.74 -3.74 -6.79
N LEU A 188 -0.52 -5.05 -7.02
CA LEU A 188 -0.64 -6.07 -5.98
C LEU A 188 0.35 -5.81 -4.84
N ARG A 189 1.60 -5.47 -5.16
CA ARG A 189 2.61 -5.10 -4.16
C ARG A 189 2.21 -3.86 -3.36
N ALA A 190 1.50 -2.92 -3.98
CA ALA A 190 0.92 -1.77 -3.29
C ALA A 190 -0.32 -2.11 -2.46
N GLY A 191 -0.75 -3.39 -2.42
CA GLY A 191 -1.91 -3.85 -1.68
C GLY A 191 -3.24 -3.69 -2.42
N LEU A 192 -3.24 -3.37 -3.71
CA LEU A 192 -4.47 -3.09 -4.46
C LEU A 192 -5.09 -4.38 -5.00
N ALA A 193 -6.37 -4.60 -4.71
CA ALA A 193 -7.08 -5.83 -5.05
C ALA A 193 -7.66 -5.80 -6.48
N LEU A 194 -6.80 -5.62 -7.47
CA LEU A 194 -7.19 -5.59 -8.89
C LEU A 194 -7.78 -6.92 -9.38
N ASN A 195 -8.60 -6.86 -10.41
CA ASN A 195 -9.10 -8.07 -11.08
C ASN A 195 -7.97 -8.76 -11.88
N TYR A 196 -7.69 -10.02 -11.55
CA TYR A 196 -6.81 -10.91 -12.31
C TYR A 196 -7.11 -12.38 -11.96
N GLY A 197 -6.46 -13.30 -12.68
CA GLY A 197 -6.50 -14.73 -12.37
C GLY A 197 -5.15 -15.43 -12.61
N CYS A 198 -4.61 -15.31 -13.83
CA CYS A 198 -3.40 -16.05 -14.20
C CYS A 198 -2.07 -15.29 -13.99
N SER A 199 -2.05 -13.97 -13.89
CA SER A 199 -0.81 -13.15 -13.80
C SER A 199 0.26 -13.33 -14.90
N ASN A 200 0.04 -14.17 -15.92
CA ASN A 200 1.01 -14.50 -16.96
C ASN A 200 0.53 -14.25 -18.41
N GLY A 201 -0.59 -13.55 -18.60
CA GLY A 201 -1.05 -13.14 -19.93
C GLY A 201 -1.98 -14.13 -20.66
N ASN A 202 -2.52 -15.14 -19.99
CA ASN A 202 -3.33 -16.18 -20.65
C ASN A 202 -4.85 -16.00 -20.49
N CYS A 203 -5.33 -15.47 -19.36
CA CYS A 203 -6.78 -15.46 -19.05
C CYS A 203 -7.53 -14.18 -19.48
N GLY A 204 -6.82 -13.07 -19.71
CA GLY A 204 -7.45 -11.77 -20.05
C GLY A 204 -8.15 -11.04 -18.90
N GLN A 205 -8.23 -11.61 -17.69
CA GLN A 205 -8.96 -10.99 -16.56
C GLN A 205 -8.31 -9.69 -16.03
N CYS A 206 -7.00 -9.54 -16.21
CA CYS A 206 -6.26 -8.32 -15.83
C CYS A 206 -6.30 -7.21 -16.89
N LYS A 207 -7.25 -7.27 -17.82
CA LYS A 207 -7.41 -6.27 -18.86
C LYS A 207 -7.90 -4.96 -18.23
N ALA A 208 -7.19 -3.86 -18.49
CA ALA A 208 -7.55 -2.51 -18.06
C ALA A 208 -7.46 -1.55 -19.25
N ARG A 209 -8.26 -0.50 -19.24
CA ARG A 209 -8.24 0.53 -20.29
C ARG A 209 -7.28 1.64 -19.88
N VAL A 210 -6.32 1.96 -20.74
CA VAL A 210 -5.44 3.13 -20.53
C VAL A 210 -6.23 4.37 -20.90
N VAL A 211 -6.53 5.21 -19.91
CA VAL A 211 -7.28 6.47 -20.08
C VAL A 211 -6.32 7.60 -20.46
N GLU A 212 -5.17 7.66 -19.77
CA GLU A 212 -4.12 8.66 -19.99
C GLU A 212 -2.74 8.02 -19.82
N GLY A 213 -1.73 8.58 -20.49
CA GLY A 213 -0.36 8.09 -20.42
C GLY A 213 -0.05 6.96 -21.41
N GLN A 214 1.14 6.38 -21.26
CA GLN A 214 1.66 5.35 -22.16
C GLN A 214 2.12 4.12 -21.40
N VAL A 215 1.81 2.95 -21.95
CA VAL A 215 2.24 1.64 -21.45
C VAL A 215 3.06 0.91 -22.50
N MET A 216 3.94 0.01 -22.06
CA MET A 216 4.78 -0.81 -22.93
C MET A 216 4.68 -2.27 -22.52
N LYS A 217 4.55 -3.15 -23.53
CA LYS A 217 4.58 -4.59 -23.32
C LYS A 217 5.99 -5.03 -22.97
N VAL A 218 6.15 -5.63 -21.80
CA VAL A 218 7.44 -6.13 -21.29
C VAL A 218 7.45 -7.65 -21.12
N ARG A 219 6.30 -8.31 -21.24
CA ARG A 219 6.18 -9.77 -21.19
C ARG A 219 5.36 -10.32 -22.35
N PRO A 220 5.69 -11.52 -22.85
CA PRO A 220 4.83 -12.22 -23.79
C PRO A 220 3.46 -12.52 -23.14
N HIS A 221 2.44 -12.70 -23.97
CA HIS A 221 1.11 -13.12 -23.57
C HIS A 221 0.44 -13.81 -24.75
N ASP A 222 -0.36 -14.84 -24.48
CA ASP A 222 -1.07 -15.61 -25.50
C ASP A 222 -2.52 -15.14 -25.66
N TYR A 223 -3.05 -14.39 -24.68
CA TYR A 223 -4.39 -13.82 -24.78
C TYR A 223 -4.48 -12.83 -25.94
N VAL A 224 -5.48 -13.00 -26.80
CA VAL A 224 -5.69 -12.15 -27.98
C VAL A 224 -6.71 -11.08 -27.64
N LEU A 225 -6.26 -9.82 -27.57
CA LEU A 225 -7.16 -8.66 -27.55
C LEU A 225 -7.78 -8.48 -28.94
N SER A 226 -9.09 -8.33 -28.99
CA SER A 226 -9.83 -7.97 -30.20
C SER A 226 -9.41 -6.60 -30.73
N GLU A 227 -9.65 -6.33 -32.01
CA GLU A 227 -9.33 -5.03 -32.61
C GLU A 227 -10.11 -3.88 -31.95
N ALA A 228 -11.35 -4.13 -31.50
CA ALA A 228 -12.13 -3.16 -30.75
C ALA A 228 -11.52 -2.85 -29.37
N GLU A 229 -10.94 -3.85 -28.69
CA GLU A 229 -10.26 -3.64 -27.41
C GLU A 229 -8.96 -2.85 -27.60
N LYS A 230 -8.16 -3.20 -28.62
CA LYS A 230 -6.93 -2.46 -28.94
C LYS A 230 -7.22 -1.00 -29.30
N SER A 231 -8.22 -0.75 -30.14
CA SER A 231 -8.59 0.61 -30.54
C SER A 231 -9.16 1.44 -29.38
N SER A 232 -9.76 0.79 -28.39
CA SER A 232 -10.26 1.43 -27.16
C SER A 232 -9.17 1.61 -26.09
N GLY A 233 -7.91 1.24 -26.36
CA GLY A 233 -6.79 1.44 -25.44
C GLY A 233 -6.67 0.38 -24.34
N TYR A 234 -7.24 -0.81 -24.51
CA TYR A 234 -7.07 -1.90 -23.53
C TYR A 234 -5.68 -2.53 -23.58
N ALA A 235 -5.13 -2.79 -22.40
CA ALA A 235 -3.87 -3.50 -22.21
C ALA A 235 -4.01 -4.55 -21.09
N LEU A 236 -3.18 -5.61 -21.14
CA LEU A 236 -3.09 -6.59 -20.07
C LEU A 236 -2.12 -6.09 -19.00
N MET A 237 -2.60 -5.80 -17.80
CA MET A 237 -1.77 -5.27 -16.73
C MET A 237 -0.63 -6.22 -16.32
N CYS A 238 -0.81 -7.53 -16.46
CA CYS A 238 0.22 -8.53 -16.13
C CYS A 238 1.35 -8.65 -17.17
N SER A 239 1.25 -7.94 -18.29
CA SER A 239 2.22 -8.03 -19.40
C SER A 239 2.74 -6.68 -19.86
N ASN A 240 2.20 -5.59 -19.31
CA ASN A 240 2.56 -4.23 -19.65
C ASN A 240 3.04 -3.47 -18.40
N THR A 241 3.99 -2.57 -18.59
CA THR A 241 4.49 -1.62 -17.58
C THR A 241 4.18 -0.19 -18.00
N ALA A 242 4.26 0.75 -17.06
CA ALA A 242 4.04 2.17 -17.32
C ALA A 242 5.31 2.87 -17.85
N VAL A 243 5.18 3.56 -18.98
CA VAL A 243 6.26 4.36 -19.59
C VAL A 243 6.21 5.79 -19.08
N THR A 244 5.03 6.38 -18.97
CA THR A 244 4.82 7.70 -18.34
C THR A 244 4.04 7.53 -17.05
N ASP A 245 3.63 8.62 -16.41
CA ASP A 245 2.52 8.54 -15.47
C ASP A 245 1.25 8.13 -16.25
N VAL A 246 0.43 7.25 -15.67
CA VAL A 246 -0.70 6.60 -16.37
C VAL A 246 -1.97 6.66 -15.52
N VAL A 247 -3.11 6.91 -16.16
CA VAL A 247 -4.43 6.68 -15.57
C VAL A 247 -5.05 5.45 -16.22
N ILE A 248 -5.43 4.46 -15.42
CA ILE A 248 -6.06 3.22 -15.90
C ILE A 248 -7.49 3.09 -15.37
N GLU A 249 -8.41 2.66 -16.22
CA GLU A 249 -9.71 2.16 -15.79
C GLU A 249 -9.62 0.66 -15.58
N ALA A 250 -9.78 0.24 -14.33
CA ALA A 250 -9.68 -1.15 -13.92
C ALA A 250 -10.67 -1.47 -12.79
N GLY A 251 -11.13 -2.71 -12.74
CA GLY A 251 -11.93 -3.21 -11.63
C GLY A 251 -11.03 -3.54 -10.44
N GLU A 252 -11.35 -2.95 -9.29
CA GLU A 252 -10.70 -3.16 -8.00
C GLU A 252 -11.77 -3.67 -7.02
N ALA A 253 -11.47 -4.76 -6.31
CA ALA A 253 -12.36 -5.30 -5.30
C ALA A 253 -12.31 -4.42 -4.05
N GLN A 254 -13.47 -3.88 -3.64
CA GLN A 254 -13.60 -3.06 -2.44
C GLN A 254 -14.22 -3.86 -1.29
N PHE A 255 -15.04 -4.85 -1.63
CA PHE A 255 -15.75 -5.69 -0.68
C PHE A 255 -15.36 -7.16 -0.86
N ALA A 256 -15.48 -7.92 0.23
CA ALA A 256 -15.27 -9.37 0.21
C ALA A 256 -16.12 -10.09 -0.86
N SER A 257 -17.31 -9.57 -1.18
CA SER A 257 -18.21 -10.10 -2.20
C SER A 257 -17.75 -9.89 -3.64
N ASP A 258 -16.80 -8.99 -3.88
CA ASP A 258 -16.33 -8.65 -5.23
C ASP A 258 -15.36 -9.70 -5.79
N ILE A 259 -14.84 -10.57 -4.91
CA ILE A 259 -13.95 -11.66 -5.27
C ILE A 259 -14.74 -12.96 -5.30
N PRO A 260 -14.86 -13.62 -6.48
CA PRO A 260 -15.57 -14.88 -6.57
C PRO A 260 -14.78 -16.01 -5.90
N LEU A 261 -15.51 -17.06 -5.51
CA LEU A 261 -14.92 -18.31 -5.05
C LEU A 261 -14.07 -18.93 -6.17
N GLN A 262 -12.85 -19.32 -5.83
CA GLN A 262 -11.85 -19.91 -6.71
C GLN A 262 -11.40 -21.27 -6.16
N TYR A 263 -10.97 -22.14 -7.07
CA TYR A 263 -10.38 -23.42 -6.76
C TYR A 263 -8.99 -23.47 -7.39
N ILE A 264 -7.96 -23.50 -6.57
CA ILE A 264 -6.58 -23.58 -7.04
C ILE A 264 -5.86 -24.78 -6.44
N THR A 265 -4.83 -25.24 -7.14
CA THR A 265 -3.89 -26.23 -6.60
C THR A 265 -2.61 -25.49 -6.25
N ALA A 266 -2.24 -25.47 -4.98
CA ALA A 266 -0.97 -24.95 -4.49
C ALA A 266 -0.06 -26.11 -4.07
N HIS A 267 1.23 -25.84 -3.87
CA HIS A 267 2.20 -26.85 -3.43
C HIS A 267 2.80 -26.47 -2.08
N VAL A 268 3.02 -27.47 -1.22
CA VAL A 268 3.68 -27.26 0.08
C VAL A 268 5.11 -26.76 -0.16
N LYS A 269 5.41 -25.55 0.28
CA LYS A 269 6.76 -24.99 0.23
C LYS A 269 7.55 -25.40 1.47
N SER A 270 7.01 -25.14 2.65
CA SER A 270 7.57 -25.54 3.94
C SER A 270 6.47 -25.70 4.99
N ILE A 271 6.81 -26.45 6.04
CA ILE A 271 5.99 -26.60 7.24
C ILE A 271 6.94 -26.29 8.41
N ASP A 272 6.70 -25.18 9.10
CA ASP A 272 7.57 -24.72 10.18
C ASP A 272 6.85 -24.89 11.52
N GLN A 273 7.52 -25.46 12.52
CA GLN A 273 6.97 -25.56 13.87
C GLN A 273 7.16 -24.23 14.61
N ALA A 274 6.06 -23.66 15.11
CA ALA A 274 6.04 -22.40 15.83
C ALA A 274 5.55 -22.64 17.26
N GLY A 275 6.49 -22.82 18.19
CA GLY A 275 6.16 -23.25 19.55
C GLY A 275 5.64 -24.69 19.60
N ASP A 276 4.93 -25.03 20.68
CA ASP A 276 4.54 -26.41 20.95
C ASP A 276 3.22 -26.81 20.26
N ASP A 277 2.30 -25.87 20.04
CA ASP A 277 0.94 -26.13 19.57
C ASP A 277 0.57 -25.44 18.25
N MET A 278 1.53 -24.92 17.49
CA MET A 278 1.26 -24.26 16.20
C MET A 278 2.20 -24.72 15.07
N LEU A 279 1.63 -24.93 13.90
CA LEU A 279 2.33 -25.20 12.64
C LEU A 279 2.09 -24.06 11.65
N ILE A 280 3.13 -23.63 10.97
CA ILE A 280 3.08 -22.62 9.91
C ILE A 280 3.20 -23.35 8.58
N LEU A 281 2.09 -23.49 7.88
CA LEU A 281 2.04 -24.11 6.55
C LEU A 281 2.23 -23.02 5.50
N ASN A 282 3.33 -23.09 4.75
CA ASN A 282 3.59 -22.20 3.63
C ASN A 282 3.29 -22.95 2.32
N LEU A 283 2.36 -22.42 1.54
CA LEU A 283 2.00 -22.94 0.22
C LEU A 283 2.48 -21.98 -0.87
N GLN A 284 2.93 -22.54 -1.99
CA GLN A 284 3.27 -21.78 -3.19
C GLN A 284 2.23 -22.04 -4.27
N THR A 285 1.62 -20.98 -4.80
CA THR A 285 0.68 -21.08 -5.91
C THR A 285 1.43 -21.17 -7.26
N PRO A 286 0.82 -21.76 -8.31
CA PRO A 286 1.35 -21.75 -9.67
C PRO A 286 1.29 -20.37 -10.31
N ARG A 287 2.31 -20.04 -11.13
CA ARG A 287 2.41 -18.73 -11.81
C ARG A 287 1.22 -18.33 -12.65
N ASN A 288 0.43 -19.28 -13.09
CA ASN A 288 -0.70 -19.13 -13.97
C ASN A 288 -2.06 -19.30 -13.26
N ASN A 289 -2.08 -19.54 -11.94
CA ASN A 289 -3.32 -19.73 -11.18
C ASN A 289 -3.10 -19.33 -9.71
N ARG A 290 -3.45 -18.08 -9.37
CA ARG A 290 -3.27 -17.49 -8.04
C ARG A 290 -4.59 -17.48 -7.29
N LEU A 291 -4.50 -17.44 -5.96
CA LEU A 291 -5.68 -17.16 -5.14
C LEU A 291 -5.80 -15.64 -5.03
N ARG A 292 -6.84 -15.06 -5.61
CA ARG A 292 -7.19 -13.66 -5.31
C ARG A 292 -7.99 -13.63 -4.00
N PHE A 293 -7.61 -12.78 -3.05
CA PHE A 293 -8.30 -12.61 -1.76
C PHE A 293 -8.04 -11.21 -1.19
N LEU A 294 -8.88 -10.77 -0.25
CA LEU A 294 -8.63 -9.62 0.61
C LEU A 294 -7.96 -10.09 1.91
N SER A 295 -7.12 -9.24 2.50
CA SER A 295 -6.44 -9.54 3.76
C SER A 295 -7.44 -9.89 4.87
N GLY A 296 -7.10 -10.87 5.70
CA GLY A 296 -7.97 -11.37 6.77
C GLY A 296 -9.02 -12.41 6.36
N GLN A 297 -9.22 -12.66 5.06
CA GLN A 297 -10.12 -13.71 4.58
C GLN A 297 -9.59 -15.13 4.83
N ASN A 298 -10.49 -16.10 4.76
CA ASN A 298 -10.23 -17.52 4.95
C ASN A 298 -10.13 -18.27 3.61
N ALA A 299 -9.52 -19.45 3.67
CA ALA A 299 -9.58 -20.46 2.62
C ALA A 299 -9.73 -21.86 3.22
N ILE A 300 -10.40 -22.75 2.49
CA ILE A 300 -10.46 -24.17 2.82
C ILE A 300 -9.26 -24.86 2.18
N LEU A 301 -8.50 -25.58 3.00
CA LEU A 301 -7.41 -26.43 2.57
C LEU A 301 -7.90 -27.87 2.51
N GLN A 302 -7.64 -28.56 1.39
CA GLN A 302 -7.98 -29.96 1.22
C GLN A 302 -6.74 -30.78 0.84
N PHE A 303 -6.50 -31.86 1.60
CA PHE A 303 -5.48 -32.86 1.31
C PHE A 303 -6.15 -34.17 0.88
N GLY A 304 -5.84 -34.62 -0.34
CA GLY A 304 -6.48 -35.81 -0.91
C GLY A 304 -8.00 -35.62 -1.09
N HIS A 305 -8.80 -36.61 -0.66
CA HIS A 305 -10.27 -36.60 -0.84
C HIS A 305 -11.04 -36.56 0.49
N ALA A 306 -10.36 -36.54 1.64
CA ALA A 306 -11.01 -36.76 2.94
C ALA A 306 -10.66 -35.73 4.02
N LEU A 307 -9.53 -35.03 3.91
CA LEU A 307 -9.11 -34.05 4.92
C LEU A 307 -9.36 -32.65 4.39
N SER A 308 -10.24 -31.91 5.06
CA SER A 308 -10.61 -30.54 4.70
C SER A 308 -10.83 -29.71 5.95
N ALA A 309 -10.22 -28.53 6.02
CA ALA A 309 -10.47 -27.57 7.10
C ALA A 309 -10.28 -26.13 6.60
N GLU A 310 -11.02 -25.21 7.22
CA GLU A 310 -10.98 -23.78 6.90
C GLU A 310 -9.99 -23.06 7.82
N PHE A 311 -9.11 -22.26 7.24
CA PHE A 311 -8.15 -21.45 7.97
C PHE A 311 -8.11 -20.03 7.41
N PRO A 312 -7.87 -19.03 8.27
CA PRO A 312 -7.49 -17.70 7.81
C PRO A 312 -6.20 -17.74 6.97
N VAL A 313 -6.17 -16.99 5.89
CA VAL A 313 -4.94 -16.75 5.12
C VAL A 313 -4.11 -15.73 5.89
N ALA A 314 -2.96 -16.16 6.41
CA ALA A 314 -2.11 -15.37 7.31
C ALA A 314 -1.07 -14.50 6.61
N SER A 315 -0.89 -14.67 5.29
CA SER A 315 -0.02 -13.83 4.46
C SER A 315 -0.77 -12.62 3.90
N CYS A 316 -0.04 -11.55 3.56
CA CYS A 316 -0.62 -10.45 2.78
C CYS A 316 -1.01 -10.92 1.36
N PRO A 317 -2.17 -10.51 0.81
CA PRO A 317 -2.47 -10.64 -0.62
C PRO A 317 -1.46 -9.91 -1.54
N CYS A 318 -0.63 -9.03 -0.97
CA CYS A 318 0.51 -8.41 -1.62
C CYS A 318 1.52 -9.42 -2.23
N ASP A 319 1.62 -10.62 -1.65
CA ASP A 319 2.44 -11.74 -2.14
C ASP A 319 1.52 -12.89 -2.57
N ASP A 320 0.85 -12.71 -3.69
CA ASP A 320 -0.13 -13.66 -4.26
C ASP A 320 0.42 -15.05 -4.61
N CYS A 321 1.75 -15.18 -4.61
CA CYS A 321 2.47 -16.41 -4.89
C CYS A 321 2.60 -17.29 -3.65
N ASN A 322 2.61 -16.69 -2.46
CA ASN A 322 2.92 -17.37 -1.20
C ASN A 322 1.74 -17.22 -0.23
N LEU A 323 1.05 -18.33 0.00
CA LEU A 323 -0.01 -18.40 1.00
C LEU A 323 0.56 -18.97 2.29
N GLN A 324 0.20 -18.37 3.42
CA GLN A 324 0.59 -18.85 4.74
C GLN A 324 -0.65 -19.16 5.57
N PHE A 325 -0.61 -20.26 6.32
CA PHE A 325 -1.70 -20.67 7.22
C PHE A 325 -1.11 -21.06 8.58
N HIS A 326 -1.77 -20.64 9.66
CA HIS A 326 -1.39 -21.02 11.02
C HIS A 326 -2.36 -22.11 11.50
N ILE A 327 -1.85 -23.32 11.71
CA ILE A 327 -2.63 -24.50 12.00
C ILE A 327 -2.29 -24.95 13.42
N ARG A 328 -3.28 -24.92 14.32
CA ARG A 328 -3.08 -25.46 15.67
C ARG A 328 -2.81 -26.95 15.59
N ASN A 329 -1.77 -27.40 16.28
CA ASN A 329 -1.43 -28.81 16.39
C ASN A 329 -2.24 -29.43 17.54
N LEU A 330 -3.41 -29.98 17.21
CA LEU A 330 -4.32 -30.59 18.19
C LEU A 330 -4.18 -32.12 18.14
N PRO A 331 -3.60 -32.76 19.16
CA PRO A 331 -3.44 -34.22 19.16
C PRO A 331 -4.78 -34.95 18.97
N GLY A 332 -4.83 -35.85 18.00
CA GLY A 332 -6.03 -36.61 17.67
C GLY A 332 -6.98 -35.91 16.68
N ASN A 333 -6.66 -34.70 16.23
CA ASN A 333 -7.34 -34.06 15.11
C ASN A 333 -6.74 -34.59 13.79
N PRO A 334 -7.54 -35.26 12.93
CA PRO A 334 -7.00 -35.88 11.71
C PRO A 334 -6.30 -34.92 10.74
N PHE A 335 -6.72 -33.65 10.72
CA PHE A 335 -6.16 -32.64 9.83
C PHE A 335 -4.80 -32.17 10.34
N SER A 336 -4.71 -31.70 11.59
CA SER A 336 -3.43 -31.22 12.14
C SER A 336 -2.41 -32.35 12.30
N ASP A 337 -2.86 -33.56 12.68
CA ASP A 337 -1.99 -34.74 12.74
C ASP A 337 -1.38 -35.06 11.36
N TYR A 338 -2.17 -34.93 10.28
CA TYR A 338 -1.67 -35.12 8.92
C TYR A 338 -0.61 -34.08 8.55
N VAL A 339 -0.90 -32.80 8.82
CA VAL A 339 0.04 -31.69 8.55
C VAL A 339 1.34 -31.87 9.35
N ALA A 340 1.25 -32.30 10.61
CA ALA A 340 2.40 -32.47 11.49
C ALA A 340 3.30 -33.65 11.11
N THR A 341 2.71 -34.76 10.62
CA THR A 341 3.42 -36.05 10.54
C THR A 341 3.53 -36.66 9.14
N LYS A 342 2.66 -36.29 8.20
CA LYS A 342 2.55 -36.94 6.89
C LYS A 342 2.76 -36.01 5.72
N LEU A 343 2.34 -34.74 5.84
CA LEU A 343 2.43 -33.77 4.75
C LEU A 343 3.90 -33.48 4.41
N THR A 344 4.24 -33.51 3.12
CA THR A 344 5.63 -33.31 2.66
C THR A 344 5.77 -32.11 1.73
N SER A 345 6.98 -31.52 1.68
CA SER A 345 7.28 -30.45 0.73
C SER A 345 7.08 -30.92 -0.72
N GLY A 346 6.50 -30.06 -1.55
CA GLY A 346 6.12 -30.33 -2.94
C GLY A 346 4.73 -30.95 -3.12
N GLU A 347 4.12 -31.49 -2.05
CA GLU A 347 2.79 -32.11 -2.11
C GLU A 347 1.72 -31.09 -2.54
N ALA A 348 0.76 -31.54 -3.35
CA ALA A 348 -0.31 -30.70 -3.87
C ALA A 348 -1.43 -30.54 -2.83
N VAL A 349 -1.91 -29.31 -2.68
CA VAL A 349 -2.98 -28.92 -1.76
C VAL A 349 -4.03 -28.18 -2.55
N MET A 350 -5.28 -28.65 -2.48
CA MET A 350 -6.39 -27.92 -3.06
C MET A 350 -6.81 -26.80 -2.11
N VAL A 351 -6.90 -25.59 -2.64
CA VAL A 351 -7.31 -24.40 -1.90
C VAL A 351 -8.60 -23.86 -2.51
N GLU A 352 -9.64 -23.78 -1.69
CA GLU A 352 -10.94 -23.21 -2.03
C GLU A 352 -11.15 -21.91 -1.26
N GLY A 353 -11.26 -20.79 -1.97
CA GLY A 353 -11.41 -19.48 -1.34
C GLY A 353 -11.49 -18.34 -2.36
N PRO A 354 -11.59 -17.08 -1.90
CA PRO A 354 -11.62 -16.68 -0.50
C PRO A 354 -13.00 -16.82 0.13
N LYS A 355 -13.06 -16.82 1.47
CA LYS A 355 -14.28 -16.80 2.29
C LYS A 355 -14.16 -15.82 3.44
N GLY A 356 -15.29 -15.40 4.00
CA GLY A 356 -15.34 -14.51 5.17
C GLY A 356 -15.30 -13.02 4.82
N GLY A 357 -15.76 -12.21 5.77
CA GLY A 357 -15.88 -10.75 5.64
C GLY A 357 -15.00 -9.97 6.62
N PHE A 358 -14.05 -10.63 7.29
CA PHE A 358 -13.07 -9.97 8.15
C PHE A 358 -11.96 -9.38 7.28
N VAL A 359 -12.19 -8.17 6.77
CA VAL A 359 -11.31 -7.49 5.79
C VAL A 359 -10.96 -6.09 6.25
N LEU A 360 -9.81 -5.57 5.80
CA LEU A 360 -9.38 -4.21 6.10
C LEU A 360 -10.28 -3.21 5.37
N HIS A 361 -10.75 -2.17 6.08
CA HIS A 361 -11.42 -1.03 5.47
C HIS A 361 -10.39 0.01 5.01
N GLU A 362 -10.00 -0.07 3.74
CA GLU A 362 -8.90 0.72 3.15
C GLU A 362 -9.21 2.22 3.04
N ASP A 363 -10.49 2.60 2.98
CA ASP A 363 -10.92 4.01 2.87
C ASP A 363 -10.72 4.82 4.15
N SER A 364 -10.50 4.15 5.28
CA SER A 364 -10.34 4.82 6.57
C SER A 364 -8.88 5.17 6.85
N THR A 365 -8.60 6.44 7.12
CA THR A 365 -7.28 6.91 7.54
C THR A 365 -7.11 6.95 9.06
N ARG A 366 -8.03 6.34 9.82
CA ARG A 366 -7.96 6.33 11.29
C ARG A 366 -6.81 5.44 11.77
N PRO A 367 -6.22 5.73 12.94
CA PRO A 367 -5.38 4.76 13.64
C PRO A 367 -6.07 3.42 13.83
N LEU A 368 -5.31 2.32 13.75
CA LEU A 368 -5.80 0.96 13.85
C LEU A 368 -5.42 0.32 15.18
N ILE A 369 -6.38 -0.35 15.82
CA ILE A 369 -6.12 -1.23 16.97
C ILE A 369 -6.50 -2.65 16.57
N PHE A 370 -5.53 -3.57 16.66
CA PHE A 370 -5.75 -5.00 16.46
C PHE A 370 -5.75 -5.71 17.80
N ILE A 371 -6.73 -6.58 18.02
CA ILE A 371 -6.82 -7.47 19.18
C ILE A 371 -6.87 -8.90 18.67
N ALA A 372 -5.80 -9.66 18.90
CA ALA A 372 -5.71 -11.06 18.49
C ALA A 372 -5.79 -11.97 19.73
N PHE A 373 -6.77 -12.86 19.79
CA PHE A 373 -6.84 -13.93 20.80
C PHE A 373 -6.28 -15.23 20.21
N GLY A 374 -5.16 -15.72 20.75
CA GLY A 374 -4.53 -16.97 20.34
C GLY A 374 -4.24 -17.03 18.83
N ALA A 375 -4.85 -18.01 18.15
CA ALA A 375 -4.74 -18.20 16.69
C ALA A 375 -5.40 -17.07 15.87
N GLY A 376 -6.18 -16.18 16.51
CA GLY A 376 -6.65 -14.92 15.94
C GLY A 376 -5.54 -14.02 15.38
N PHE A 377 -4.28 -14.28 15.76
CA PHE A 377 -3.13 -13.61 15.16
C PHE A 377 -2.97 -13.91 13.66
N ALA A 378 -3.43 -15.05 13.15
CA ALA A 378 -3.32 -15.39 11.72
C ALA A 378 -3.99 -14.35 10.78
N PRO A 379 -5.30 -14.08 10.88
CA PRO A 379 -5.92 -13.06 10.03
C PRO A 379 -5.44 -11.65 10.36
N VAL A 380 -5.16 -11.35 11.64
CA VAL A 380 -4.63 -10.05 12.07
C VAL A 380 -3.26 -9.78 11.45
N LYS A 381 -2.39 -10.80 11.35
CA LYS A 381 -1.11 -10.73 10.65
C LYS A 381 -1.30 -10.32 9.18
N SER A 382 -2.25 -10.95 8.49
CA SER A 382 -2.59 -10.61 7.10
C SER A 382 -3.06 -9.15 6.96
N LEU A 383 -3.97 -8.70 7.84
CA LEU A 383 -4.46 -7.32 7.85
C LEU A 383 -3.35 -6.30 8.12
N MET A 384 -2.45 -6.57 9.07
CA MET A 384 -1.36 -5.66 9.42
C MET A 384 -0.33 -5.55 8.30
N GLU A 385 0.12 -6.68 7.74
CA GLU A 385 1.05 -6.66 6.60
C GLU A 385 0.45 -5.88 5.42
N HIS A 386 -0.86 -6.03 5.19
CA HIS A 386 -1.59 -5.30 4.15
C HIS A 386 -1.72 -3.81 4.44
N ALA A 387 -2.12 -3.43 5.66
CA ALA A 387 -2.23 -2.03 6.08
C ALA A 387 -0.88 -1.31 5.99
N MET A 388 0.22 -2.00 6.30
CA MET A 388 1.58 -1.50 6.14
C MET A 388 1.98 -1.35 4.67
N ALA A 389 1.59 -2.28 3.80
CA ALA A 389 1.87 -2.21 2.37
C ALA A 389 1.13 -1.06 1.68
N LEU A 390 -0.12 -0.80 2.09
CA LEU A 390 -0.94 0.30 1.59
C LEU A 390 -0.57 1.67 2.17
N ASP A 391 0.17 1.72 3.28
CA ASP A 391 0.45 2.95 4.04
C ASP A 391 -0.84 3.74 4.37
N VAL A 392 -1.90 3.04 4.82
CA VAL A 392 -3.25 3.62 5.02
C VAL A 392 -3.52 4.13 6.43
N ALA A 393 -2.76 3.66 7.43
CA ALA A 393 -3.00 3.99 8.83
C ALA A 393 -1.92 4.92 9.40
N GLU A 394 -2.33 5.95 10.16
CA GLU A 394 -1.39 6.83 10.86
C GLU A 394 -0.55 6.06 11.89
N SER A 395 -1.19 5.16 12.64
CA SER A 395 -0.53 4.28 13.59
C SER A 395 -1.28 2.96 13.72
N VAL A 396 -0.57 1.91 14.10
CA VAL A 396 -1.09 0.56 14.29
C VAL A 396 -0.66 0.05 15.67
N HIS A 397 -1.60 -0.43 16.49
CA HIS A 397 -1.29 -1.07 17.76
C HIS A 397 -1.87 -2.50 17.79
N LEU A 398 -1.02 -3.50 17.98
CA LEU A 398 -1.39 -4.89 18.22
C LEU A 398 -1.40 -5.23 19.71
N TYR A 399 -2.57 -5.65 20.22
CA TYR A 399 -2.70 -6.41 21.46
C TYR A 399 -2.84 -7.89 21.13
N TRP A 400 -1.84 -8.70 21.47
CA TRP A 400 -1.89 -10.15 21.26
C TRP A 400 -2.08 -10.88 22.58
N VAL A 401 -3.29 -11.39 22.78
CA VAL A 401 -3.69 -12.15 23.97
C VAL A 401 -3.43 -13.62 23.75
N ALA A 402 -2.65 -14.23 24.63
CA ALA A 402 -2.36 -15.66 24.65
C ALA A 402 -2.85 -16.30 25.96
N SER A 403 -3.16 -17.60 25.92
CA SER A 403 -3.49 -18.37 27.14
C SER A 403 -2.32 -18.34 28.13
N HIS A 404 -1.12 -18.66 27.62
CA HIS A 404 0.15 -18.60 28.32
C HIS A 404 1.22 -17.95 27.42
N GLU A 405 2.33 -17.51 28.00
CA GLU A 405 3.41 -16.83 27.28
C GLU A 405 3.95 -17.69 26.11
N VAL A 406 4.03 -19.00 26.30
CA VAL A 406 4.47 -19.97 25.27
C VAL A 406 3.54 -20.04 24.06
N ASN A 407 2.28 -19.60 24.19
CA ASN A 407 1.32 -19.60 23.08
C ASN A 407 1.43 -18.35 22.19
N LEU A 408 2.32 -17.40 22.49
CA LEU A 408 2.72 -16.36 21.54
C LEU A 408 3.70 -16.96 20.53
N TYR A 409 3.18 -17.72 19.57
CA TYR A 409 3.93 -18.68 18.75
C TYR A 409 4.87 -18.06 17.69
N LEU A 410 4.74 -16.76 17.39
CA LEU A 410 5.64 -16.00 16.50
C LEU A 410 6.06 -14.68 17.13
N PRO A 411 6.64 -14.67 18.34
CA PRO A 411 6.78 -13.45 19.14
C PRO A 411 7.83 -12.50 18.55
N ASN A 412 8.75 -13.01 17.73
CA ASN A 412 9.77 -12.21 17.04
C ASN A 412 9.18 -11.32 15.93
N TRP A 413 8.07 -11.70 15.33
CA TRP A 413 7.49 -10.97 14.19
C TRP A 413 6.95 -9.60 14.59
N PRO A 414 6.00 -9.50 15.55
CA PRO A 414 5.55 -8.19 16.04
C PRO A 414 6.66 -7.34 16.66
N ARG A 415 7.64 -7.97 17.33
CA ARG A 415 8.80 -7.25 17.86
C ARG A 415 9.65 -6.62 16.76
N ALA A 416 9.95 -7.39 15.70
CA ALA A 416 10.70 -6.87 14.57
C ALA A 416 9.97 -5.70 13.88
N TRP A 417 8.64 -5.73 13.82
CA TRP A 417 7.87 -4.60 13.32
C TRP A 417 7.93 -3.38 14.23
N ALA A 418 7.78 -3.57 15.55
CA ALA A 418 7.92 -2.48 16.52
C ALA A 418 9.31 -1.83 16.49
N ASP A 419 10.36 -2.64 16.28
CA ASP A 419 11.73 -2.15 16.14
C ASP A 419 11.98 -1.43 14.80
N ALA A 420 11.23 -1.79 13.75
CA ALA A 420 11.44 -1.29 12.38
C ALA A 420 10.52 -0.14 11.98
N LEU A 421 9.38 0.04 12.65
CA LEU A 421 8.30 0.94 12.26
C LEU A 421 7.91 1.85 13.43
N ASP A 422 8.20 3.15 13.29
CA ASP A 422 7.90 4.16 14.32
C ASP A 422 6.40 4.26 14.65
N ASN A 423 5.53 3.87 13.71
CA ASN A 423 4.09 3.95 13.85
C ASN A 423 3.43 2.62 14.25
N PHE A 424 4.22 1.61 14.67
CA PHE A 424 3.71 0.33 15.13
C PHE A 424 4.00 0.09 16.62
N GLN A 425 2.98 -0.36 17.35
CA GLN A 425 3.08 -0.72 18.76
C GLN A 425 2.62 -2.17 18.96
N TYR A 426 3.28 -2.87 19.88
CA TYR A 426 2.98 -4.26 20.20
C TYR A 426 2.94 -4.48 21.71
N THR A 427 1.78 -4.94 22.20
CA THR A 427 1.55 -5.25 23.60
C THR A 427 1.11 -6.71 23.74
N PRO A 428 2.02 -7.63 24.15
CA PRO A 428 1.64 -9.00 24.47
C PRO A 428 0.87 -9.06 25.80
N LEU A 429 -0.21 -9.81 25.82
CA LEU A 429 -1.04 -10.03 27.02
C LEU A 429 -1.19 -11.52 27.30
N VAL A 430 -1.13 -11.91 28.56
CA VAL A 430 -1.26 -13.31 28.99
C VAL A 430 -2.49 -13.45 29.89
N ALA A 431 -3.43 -14.29 29.47
CA ALA A 431 -4.67 -14.56 30.20
C ALA A 431 -4.43 -15.37 31.49
N GLY A 432 -3.39 -16.20 31.52
CA GLY A 432 -3.11 -17.11 32.63
C GLY A 432 -4.09 -18.29 32.73
N THR A 433 -4.96 -18.44 31.74
CA THR A 433 -5.95 -19.51 31.61
C THR A 433 -6.17 -19.78 30.13
N ASP A 434 -6.72 -20.95 29.81
CA ASP A 434 -6.98 -21.32 28.43
C ASP A 434 -8.18 -20.52 27.86
N LEU A 435 -7.91 -19.80 26.77
CA LEU A 435 -8.86 -18.94 26.07
C LEU A 435 -10.04 -19.72 25.47
N GLU A 436 -9.83 -20.99 25.09
CA GLU A 436 -10.87 -21.85 24.49
C GLU A 436 -11.87 -22.38 25.53
N THR A 437 -11.41 -22.55 26.77
CA THR A 437 -12.22 -23.11 27.87
C THR A 437 -12.74 -22.04 28.85
N ALA A 438 -12.63 -20.76 28.48
CA ALA A 438 -13.07 -19.62 29.29
C ALA A 438 -14.61 -19.50 29.45
N ALA A 439 -15.38 -20.52 29.04
CA ALA A 439 -16.83 -20.54 29.12
C ALA A 439 -17.35 -20.18 30.52
N GLY A 440 -18.25 -19.18 30.59
CA GLY A 440 -18.83 -18.66 31.83
C GLY A 440 -17.99 -17.60 32.56
N ARG A 441 -16.76 -17.31 32.11
CA ARG A 441 -15.87 -16.27 32.69
C ARG A 441 -15.36 -15.25 31.66
N GLN A 442 -15.84 -15.32 30.41
CA GLN A 442 -15.31 -14.55 29.29
C GLN A 442 -15.39 -13.05 29.52
N GLU A 443 -16.51 -12.53 30.02
CA GLU A 443 -16.69 -11.09 30.23
C GLU A 443 -15.72 -10.54 31.27
N SER A 444 -15.48 -11.26 32.37
CA SER A 444 -14.50 -10.85 33.38
C SER A 444 -13.07 -10.95 32.87
N LEU A 445 -12.75 -12.00 32.11
CA LEU A 445 -11.42 -12.22 31.54
C LEU A 445 -11.08 -11.13 30.53
N VAL A 446 -11.95 -10.93 29.54
CA VAL A 446 -11.80 -9.92 28.50
C VAL A 446 -11.81 -8.52 29.11
N GLY A 447 -12.71 -8.24 30.05
CA GLY A 447 -12.75 -6.94 30.73
C GLY A 447 -11.46 -6.59 31.48
N GLY A 448 -10.81 -7.58 32.11
CA GLY A 448 -9.51 -7.40 32.75
C GLY A 448 -8.38 -7.19 31.74
N LEU A 449 -8.34 -7.98 30.67
CA LEU A 449 -7.30 -7.90 29.63
C LEU A 449 -7.40 -6.60 28.81
N LEU A 450 -8.61 -6.21 28.40
CA LEU A 450 -8.83 -5.01 27.61
C LEU A 450 -8.71 -3.72 28.43
N GLN A 451 -8.62 -3.80 29.76
CA GLN A 451 -8.36 -2.63 30.59
C GLN A 451 -7.04 -1.95 30.21
N HIS A 452 -6.01 -2.70 29.79
CA HIS A 452 -4.78 -2.14 29.24
C HIS A 452 -5.04 -1.18 28.06
N ILE A 453 -6.00 -1.51 27.18
CA ILE A 453 -6.40 -0.66 26.05
C ILE A 453 -7.03 0.64 26.54
N ALA A 454 -7.82 0.60 27.61
CA ALA A 454 -8.42 1.80 28.19
C ALA A 454 -7.37 2.71 28.86
N ASP A 455 -6.31 2.12 29.41
CA ASP A 455 -5.21 2.86 30.03
C ASP A 455 -4.37 3.59 28.97
N ASP A 456 -4.12 2.93 27.83
CA ASP A 456 -3.41 3.50 26.68
C ASP A 456 -4.26 4.51 25.90
N TYR A 457 -5.56 4.22 25.74
CA TYR A 457 -6.50 5.00 24.92
C TYR A 457 -7.80 5.30 25.69
N PRO A 458 -7.88 6.46 26.38
CA PRO A 458 -9.07 6.84 27.13
C PRO A 458 -10.34 7.03 26.27
N ALA A 459 -10.18 7.28 24.97
CA ALA A 459 -11.27 7.46 24.02
C ALA A 459 -11.02 6.65 22.73
N LEU A 460 -11.98 5.79 22.36
CA LEU A 460 -11.84 4.86 21.23
C LEU A 460 -12.50 5.34 19.92
N GLY A 461 -13.35 6.38 19.95
CA GLY A 461 -14.14 6.77 18.77
C GLY A 461 -13.35 7.33 17.57
N GLY A 462 -12.03 7.50 17.73
CA GLY A 462 -11.11 7.90 16.67
C GLY A 462 -10.36 6.74 16.01
N PHE A 463 -10.63 5.49 16.41
CA PHE A 463 -9.89 4.30 15.98
C PHE A 463 -10.81 3.32 15.25
N ASP A 464 -10.27 2.60 14.26
CA ASP A 464 -10.92 1.37 13.79
C ASP A 464 -10.28 0.18 14.52
N VAL A 465 -11.13 -0.69 15.08
CA VAL A 465 -10.72 -1.79 15.95
C VAL A 465 -11.07 -3.12 15.29
N TYR A 466 -10.07 -3.96 15.12
CA TYR A 466 -10.17 -5.28 14.51
C TYR A 466 -9.89 -6.34 15.57
N VAL A 467 -10.84 -7.23 15.80
CA VAL A 467 -10.72 -8.27 16.83
C VAL A 467 -10.86 -9.65 16.19
N ALA A 468 -9.90 -10.54 16.40
CA ALA A 468 -9.96 -11.90 15.87
C ALA A 468 -9.69 -12.96 16.95
N GLY A 469 -10.42 -14.07 16.88
CA GLY A 469 -10.29 -15.17 17.84
C GLY A 469 -11.55 -16.01 18.01
N PRO A 470 -11.64 -16.78 19.12
CA PRO A 470 -12.80 -17.62 19.44
C PRO A 470 -14.08 -16.79 19.63
N GLU A 471 -15.20 -17.26 19.08
CA GLU A 471 -16.50 -16.57 19.06
C GLU A 471 -16.93 -16.09 20.46
N LEU A 472 -16.75 -16.94 21.48
CA LEU A 472 -17.08 -16.61 22.87
C LEU A 472 -16.33 -15.38 23.42
N LEU A 473 -15.09 -15.14 22.97
CA LEU A 473 -14.30 -13.98 23.39
C LEU A 473 -14.63 -12.75 22.56
N LEU A 474 -14.99 -12.92 21.28
CA LEU A 474 -15.40 -11.81 20.41
C LEU A 474 -16.69 -11.15 20.92
N ASP A 475 -17.66 -11.94 21.38
CA ASP A 475 -18.90 -11.41 21.97
C ASP A 475 -18.63 -10.55 23.21
N ALA A 476 -17.73 -11.03 24.08
CA ALA A 476 -17.32 -10.29 25.28
C ALA A 476 -16.54 -9.01 24.91
N ALA A 477 -15.62 -9.08 23.94
CA ALA A 477 -14.85 -7.94 23.48
C ALA A 477 -15.76 -6.88 22.84
N ARG A 478 -16.74 -7.30 22.02
CA ARG A 478 -17.74 -6.40 21.43
C ARG A 478 -18.50 -5.63 22.50
N LYS A 479 -19.08 -6.33 23.48
CA LYS A 479 -19.82 -5.69 24.58
C LYS A 479 -18.96 -4.66 25.31
N TRP A 480 -17.71 -5.00 25.61
CA TRP A 480 -16.78 -4.13 26.32
C TRP A 480 -16.41 -2.88 25.50
N LEU A 481 -16.02 -3.06 24.23
CA LEU A 481 -15.60 -1.97 23.34
C LEU A 481 -16.73 -0.99 23.04
N LEU A 482 -17.94 -1.49 22.73
CA LEU A 482 -19.12 -0.65 22.51
C LEU A 482 -19.51 0.09 23.80
N GLY A 483 -19.43 -0.57 24.96
CA GLY A 483 -19.65 0.05 26.27
C GLY A 483 -18.67 1.17 26.61
N ARG A 484 -17.49 1.20 25.98
CA ARG A 484 -16.48 2.26 26.07
C ARG A 484 -16.62 3.36 25.02
N GLY A 485 -17.68 3.31 24.21
CA GLY A 485 -17.99 4.35 23.23
C GLY A 485 -17.31 4.17 21.87
N LEU A 486 -16.78 2.98 21.56
CA LEU A 486 -16.41 2.65 20.18
C LEU A 486 -17.69 2.55 19.32
N PRO A 487 -17.80 3.26 18.19
CA PRO A 487 -18.90 3.09 17.25
C PRO A 487 -18.92 1.68 16.64
N ASP A 488 -20.10 1.08 16.50
CA ASP A 488 -20.24 -0.29 15.95
C ASP A 488 -19.67 -0.42 14.52
N ALA A 489 -19.79 0.64 13.71
CA ALA A 489 -19.22 0.69 12.36
C ALA A 489 -17.68 0.69 12.32
N GLN A 490 -17.01 0.98 13.44
CA GLN A 490 -15.55 0.97 13.59
C GLN A 490 -15.04 -0.34 14.23
N LEU A 491 -15.94 -1.28 14.55
CA LEU A 491 -15.58 -2.58 15.13
C LEU A 491 -15.75 -3.69 14.10
N ILE A 492 -14.66 -4.36 13.76
CA ILE A 492 -14.62 -5.47 12.81
C ILE A 492 -14.21 -6.74 13.55
N LEU A 493 -15.00 -7.82 13.42
CA LEU A 493 -14.81 -9.07 14.17
C LEU A 493 -14.53 -10.25 13.23
N GLY A 494 -13.51 -11.05 13.55
CA GLY A 494 -13.07 -12.20 12.77
C GLY A 494 -13.04 -13.49 13.59
N VAL A 495 -13.98 -14.40 13.34
CA VAL A 495 -14.04 -15.68 14.05
C VAL A 495 -12.94 -16.60 13.56
N VAL A 496 -12.15 -17.13 14.49
CA VAL A 496 -11.15 -18.18 14.24
C VAL A 496 -11.54 -19.39 15.09
N ARG A 497 -11.56 -20.56 14.47
CA ARG A 497 -11.99 -21.84 15.06
C ARG A 497 -10.82 -22.75 15.37
#